data_AF-A0AAV6FHH0-F1
#
_entry.id   AF-A0AAV6FHH0-F1
#
_cell.length_a   1.000
_cell.length_b   1.000
_cell.length_c   1.000
_cell.angle_alpha   90.00
_cell.angle_beta   90.00
_cell.angle_gamma   90.00
#
_symmetry.space_group_name_H-M   'P 1'
#
loop_
_entity.id
_entity.type
_entity.pdbx_description
1 polymer ?
#
loop_
_entity_poly.entity_id
_entity_poly.type
_entity_poly.pdbx_seq_one_letter_code
_entity_poly.pdbx_strand_id
1 'polypeptide(L)'
;NRLRGSRLNIVIVAEGAIDRRGEHISSQRVKDNRADKKRLNIIIVAEGAIDSSNKPISAEYVKDLVVNRLGYDTRVTILGHVQRGGTPSAFDRILASRMGVEAVLALLEASPGTPACVVSLCGNQAVRLPLMECVQMTQDVQKAMDEKRFDDAV
;
A
#
# COMPACT_ATOMS: atom_id res chain seq x y z
N ASN A 1 17.98 13.49 -29.89
CA ASN A 1 17.81 12.20 -29.19
C ASN A 1 18.04 12.35 -27.69
N ARG A 2 17.04 12.81 -26.93
CA ARG A 2 17.04 12.71 -25.47
C ARG A 2 16.74 11.26 -25.10
N LEU A 3 17.73 10.59 -24.53
CA LEU A 3 17.64 9.20 -24.05
C LEU A 3 16.46 9.07 -23.07
N ARG A 4 15.63 8.05 -23.27
CA ARG A 4 14.62 7.57 -22.32
C ARG A 4 15.20 7.65 -20.90
N GLY A 5 14.53 8.38 -20.01
CA GLY A 5 14.90 8.42 -18.59
C GLY A 5 15.06 7.00 -18.06
N SER A 6 16.16 6.73 -17.37
CA SER A 6 16.36 5.45 -16.70
C SER A 6 15.18 5.20 -15.77
N ARG A 7 14.51 4.04 -15.91
CA ARG A 7 13.41 3.66 -15.01
C ARG A 7 13.92 3.70 -13.57
N LEU A 8 13.17 4.35 -12.68
CA LEU A 8 13.45 4.34 -11.25
C LEU A 8 13.41 2.89 -10.75
N ASN A 9 14.35 2.52 -9.87
CA ASN A 9 14.33 1.21 -9.23
C ASN A 9 13.69 1.36 -7.88
N ILE A 10 12.49 0.78 -7.78
CA ILE A 10 11.70 0.79 -6.57
C ILE A 10 11.65 -0.63 -6.06
N VAL A 11 12.08 -0.83 -4.81
CA VAL A 11 11.84 -2.05 -4.05
C VAL A 11 10.74 -1.74 -3.05
N ILE A 12 9.69 -2.56 -3.01
CA ILE A 12 8.57 -2.40 -2.09
C ILE A 12 8.68 -3.49 -1.03
N VAL A 13 8.55 -3.10 0.23
CA VAL A 13 8.50 -3.97 1.39
C VAL A 13 7.17 -3.72 2.10
N ALA A 14 6.30 -4.72 2.11
CA ALA A 14 4.92 -4.63 2.57
C ALA A 14 4.54 -5.84 3.43
N GLU A 15 3.25 -6.04 3.64
CA GLU A 15 2.65 -7.19 4.29
C GLU A 15 3.06 -8.51 3.61
N GLY A 16 3.46 -9.51 4.40
CA GLY A 16 3.89 -10.82 3.89
C GLY A 16 5.15 -10.76 3.01
N ALA A 17 6.01 -9.76 3.20
CA ALA A 17 7.14 -9.52 2.31
C ALA A 17 8.12 -10.70 2.27
N ILE A 18 8.06 -11.42 1.16
CA ILE A 18 9.00 -12.44 0.73
C ILE A 18 9.67 -11.99 -0.57
N ASP A 19 10.89 -12.45 -0.83
CA ASP A 19 11.54 -12.18 -2.11
C ASP A 19 10.92 -13.04 -3.24
N ARG A 20 11.33 -12.82 -4.50
CA ARG A 20 10.78 -13.56 -5.66
C ARG A 20 11.00 -15.07 -5.61
N ARG A 21 11.80 -15.58 -4.68
CA ARG A 21 12.13 -16.99 -4.50
C ARG A 21 11.47 -17.56 -3.23
N GLY A 22 10.65 -16.79 -2.53
CA GLY A 22 10.02 -17.18 -1.27
C GLY A 22 10.95 -17.05 -0.05
N GLU A 23 12.11 -16.41 -0.20
CA GLU A 23 13.08 -16.23 0.87
C GLU A 23 12.84 -14.94 1.64
N HIS A 24 13.44 -14.83 2.83
CA HIS A 24 13.47 -13.59 3.60
C HIS A 24 14.03 -12.42 2.76
N ILE A 25 13.59 -11.21 3.09
CA ILE A 25 14.03 -9.98 2.42
C ILE A 25 15.57 -9.93 2.35
N SER A 26 16.06 -9.84 1.12
CA SER A 26 17.49 -9.82 0.81
C SER A 26 17.90 -8.53 0.11
N SER A 27 19.17 -8.15 0.27
CA SER A 27 19.76 -7.01 -0.43
C SER A 27 20.15 -7.33 -1.88
N GLN A 28 19.84 -8.54 -2.37
CA GLN A 28 20.28 -9.01 -3.69
C GLN A 28 19.77 -8.12 -4.82
N ARG A 29 18.52 -7.66 -4.76
CA ARG A 29 17.97 -6.76 -5.79
C ARG A 29 18.74 -5.43 -5.87
N VAL A 30 19.15 -4.90 -4.72
CA VAL A 30 19.94 -3.66 -4.64
C VAL A 30 21.32 -3.87 -5.26
N LYS A 31 21.93 -5.03 -5.01
CA LYS A 31 23.20 -5.45 -5.63
C LYS A 31 23.09 -5.60 -7.15
N ASP A 32 22.06 -6.30 -7.62
CA ASP A 32 21.82 -6.51 -9.06
C ASP A 32 21.62 -5.17 -9.79
N ASN A 33 20.86 -4.24 -9.21
CA ASN A 33 20.68 -2.91 -9.77
C ASN A 33 21.99 -2.13 -9.91
N ARG A 34 22.93 -2.31 -8.97
CA ARG A 34 24.25 -1.68 -9.06
C ARG A 34 25.09 -2.31 -10.16
N ALA A 35 25.01 -3.63 -10.35
CA ALA A 35 25.65 -4.33 -11.47
C ALA A 35 25.14 -3.82 -12.82
N ASP A 36 23.84 -3.49 -12.89
CA ASP A 36 23.20 -2.84 -14.05
C ASP A 36 23.56 -1.35 -14.21
N LYS A 37 24.61 -0.86 -13.53
CA LYS A 37 25.09 0.53 -13.56
C LYS A 37 24.05 1.57 -13.12
N LYS A 38 23.04 1.17 -12.35
CA LYS A 38 22.04 2.12 -11.84
C LYS A 38 22.63 2.90 -10.67
N ARG A 39 22.41 4.21 -10.69
CA ARG A 39 23.07 5.14 -9.77
C ARG A 39 22.39 5.25 -8.41
N LEU A 40 21.08 4.98 -8.34
CA LEU A 40 20.27 5.10 -7.14
C LEU A 40 19.24 3.95 -7.04
N ASN A 41 18.88 3.63 -5.81
CA ASN A 41 17.80 2.72 -5.45
C ASN A 41 16.85 3.46 -4.51
N ILE A 42 15.55 3.27 -4.70
CA ILE A 42 14.51 3.74 -3.78
C ILE A 42 13.88 2.50 -3.17
N ILE A 43 13.81 2.46 -1.84
CA ILE A 43 13.14 1.39 -1.12
C ILE A 43 11.97 2.02 -0.36
N ILE A 44 10.77 1.51 -0.61
CA ILE A 44 9.54 1.94 0.06
C ILE A 44 9.16 0.84 1.04
N VAL A 45 9.04 1.20 2.31
CA VAL A 45 8.68 0.28 3.41
C VAL A 45 7.35 0.75 3.98
N ALA A 46 6.34 -0.10 3.93
CA ALA A 46 5.05 0.16 4.58
C ALA A 46 5.23 0.19 6.10
N GLU A 47 4.45 1.02 6.80
CA GLU A 47 4.50 1.11 8.27
C GLU A 47 4.15 -0.24 8.93
N GLY A 48 3.18 -0.95 8.36
CA GLY A 48 2.77 -2.31 8.76
C GLY A 48 3.55 -3.43 8.08
N ALA A 49 4.72 -3.17 7.49
CA ALA A 49 5.49 -4.21 6.80
C ALA A 49 5.88 -5.33 7.78
N ILE A 50 5.59 -6.56 7.40
CA ILE A 50 5.86 -7.77 8.18
C ILE A 50 6.38 -8.90 7.29
N ASP A 51 7.24 -9.75 7.84
CA ASP A 51 7.67 -10.96 7.16
C ASP A 51 6.60 -12.07 7.23
N SER A 52 6.88 -13.21 6.60
CA SER A 52 5.99 -14.38 6.61
C SER A 52 5.72 -14.96 8.01
N SER A 53 6.49 -14.55 9.01
CA SER A 53 6.31 -14.93 10.42
C SER A 53 5.57 -13.88 11.25
N ASN A 54 5.01 -12.84 10.62
CA ASN A 54 4.40 -11.67 11.24
C ASN A 54 5.39 -10.85 12.09
N LYS A 55 6.69 -10.94 11.80
CA LYS A 55 7.70 -10.10 12.45
C LYS A 55 7.78 -8.74 11.74
N PRO A 56 7.73 -7.61 12.46
CA PRO A 56 7.85 -6.29 11.88
C PRO A 56 9.17 -6.10 11.13
N ILE A 57 9.09 -5.47 9.97
CA ILE A 57 10.24 -5.06 9.16
C ILE A 57 10.33 -3.54 9.18
N SER A 58 11.25 -3.01 9.97
CA SER A 58 11.46 -1.56 10.05
C SER A 58 12.33 -1.04 8.92
N ALA A 59 12.21 0.26 8.61
CA ALA A 59 13.08 0.93 7.65
C ALA A 59 14.56 0.92 8.08
N GLU A 60 14.84 0.97 9.39
CA GLU A 60 16.20 0.84 9.92
C GLU A 60 16.77 -0.58 9.70
N TYR A 61 15.97 -1.63 9.90
CA TYR A 61 16.40 -3.00 9.59
C TYR A 61 16.81 -3.14 8.11
N VAL A 62 16.02 -2.56 7.20
CA VAL A 62 16.33 -2.57 5.76
C VAL A 62 17.62 -1.78 5.47
N LYS A 63 17.81 -0.63 6.11
CA LYS A 63 19.06 0.15 5.99
C LYS A 63 20.26 -0.65 6.46
N ASP A 64 20.19 -1.25 7.65
CA ASP A 64 21.27 -2.08 8.20
C ASP A 64 21.58 -3.27 7.30
N LEU A 65 20.56 -3.91 6.73
CA LEU A 65 20.74 -4.99 5.76
C LEU A 65 21.54 -4.54 4.53
N VAL A 66 21.24 -3.35 3.98
CA VAL A 66 21.93 -2.81 2.80
C VAL A 66 23.35 -2.37 3.15
N VAL A 67 23.54 -1.64 4.26
CA VAL A 67 24.84 -1.13 4.70
C VAL A 67 25.77 -2.29 5.05
N ASN A 68 25.33 -3.23 5.89
CA ASN A 68 26.19 -4.31 6.39
C ASN A 68 26.53 -5.36 5.32
N ARG A 69 25.61 -5.62 4.37
CA ARG A 69 25.85 -6.63 3.32
C ARG A 69 26.52 -6.07 2.07
N LEU A 70 26.26 -4.81 1.72
CA LEU A 70 26.70 -4.22 0.45
C LEU A 70 27.64 -3.01 0.61
N GLY A 71 27.71 -2.40 1.80
CA GLY A 71 28.51 -1.21 2.04
C GLY A 71 28.00 0.05 1.31
N TYR A 72 26.70 0.08 0.96
CA TYR A 72 26.13 1.22 0.23
C TYR A 72 25.61 2.29 1.18
N ASP A 73 25.93 3.56 0.88
CA ASP A 73 25.39 4.70 1.62
C ASP A 73 23.86 4.72 1.50
N THR A 74 23.18 4.62 2.64
CA THR A 74 21.74 4.43 2.73
C THR A 74 21.15 5.36 3.78
N ARG A 75 20.12 6.11 3.40
CA ARG A 75 19.41 7.06 4.27
C ARG A 75 17.95 6.65 4.41
N VAL A 76 17.41 6.82 5.61
CA VAL A 76 16.01 6.59 5.93
C VAL A 76 15.30 7.94 6.05
N THR A 77 14.13 8.04 5.42
CA THR A 77 13.24 9.19 5.55
C THR A 77 11.86 8.67 5.92
N ILE A 78 11.40 9.00 7.13
CA ILE A 78 10.04 8.71 7.57
C ILE A 78 9.14 9.89 7.19
N LEU A 79 8.16 9.67 6.29
CA LEU A 79 7.28 10.73 5.81
C LEU A 79 6.38 11.29 6.93
N GLY A 80 5.78 10.39 7.72
CA GLY A 80 4.89 10.76 8.81
C GLY A 80 3.65 11.54 8.36
N HIS A 81 3.25 12.54 9.16
CA HIS A 81 1.98 13.26 9.01
C HIS A 81 1.82 14.05 7.70
N VAL A 82 2.90 14.27 6.95
CA VAL A 82 2.82 14.94 5.64
C VAL A 82 1.90 14.20 4.66
N GLN A 83 1.73 12.88 4.81
CA GLN A 83 0.87 12.05 3.97
C GLN A 83 -0.63 12.36 4.15
N ARG A 84 -1.03 13.00 5.25
CA ARG A 84 -2.42 13.38 5.55
C ARG A 84 -2.69 14.88 5.36
N GLY A 85 -1.66 15.67 5.09
CA GLY A 85 -1.74 17.11 4.91
C GLY A 85 -1.78 17.54 3.44
N GLY A 86 -1.80 18.85 3.22
CA GLY A 86 -1.79 19.45 1.88
C GLY A 86 -3.17 19.62 1.25
N THR A 87 -3.18 20.11 0.01
CA THR A 87 -4.42 20.34 -0.74
C THR A 87 -4.85 19.04 -1.45
N PRO A 88 -6.11 18.60 -1.32
CA PRO A 88 -6.62 17.43 -2.03
C PRO A 88 -6.39 17.51 -3.54
N SER A 89 -6.13 16.35 -4.16
CA SER A 89 -5.91 16.29 -5.60
C SER A 89 -7.19 16.63 -6.38
N ALA A 90 -7.08 16.91 -7.69
CA ALA A 90 -8.25 17.07 -8.53
C ALA A 90 -9.14 15.80 -8.53
N PHE A 91 -8.52 14.63 -8.50
CA PHE A 91 -9.22 13.36 -8.40
C PHE A 91 -10.01 13.25 -7.10
N ASP A 92 -9.36 13.50 -5.95
CA ASP A 92 -10.03 13.40 -4.64
C ASP A 92 -11.19 14.38 -4.50
N ARG A 93 -11.04 15.60 -5.04
CA ARG A 93 -12.13 16.60 -5.05
C ARG A 93 -13.32 16.11 -5.85
N ILE A 94 -13.11 15.63 -7.08
CA ILE A 94 -14.19 15.13 -7.94
C ILE A 94 -14.83 13.88 -7.31
N LEU A 95 -14.01 12.95 -6.81
CA LEU A 95 -14.46 11.73 -6.16
C LEU A 95 -15.33 12.05 -4.94
N ALA A 96 -14.84 12.90 -4.03
CA ALA A 96 -15.57 13.31 -2.83
C ALA A 96 -16.89 14.02 -3.18
N SER A 97 -16.89 14.92 -4.17
CA SER A 97 -18.14 15.57 -4.61
C SER A 97 -19.15 14.57 -5.15
N ARG A 98 -18.73 13.60 -5.96
CA ARG A 98 -19.62 12.55 -6.51
C ARG A 98 -20.18 11.66 -5.41
N MET A 99 -19.32 11.18 -4.51
CA MET A 99 -19.76 10.33 -3.39
C MET A 99 -20.68 11.10 -2.42
N GLY A 100 -20.43 12.39 -2.20
CA GLY A 100 -21.27 13.24 -1.36
C GLY A 100 -22.69 13.40 -1.91
N VAL A 101 -22.83 13.63 -3.22
CA VAL A 101 -24.15 13.69 -3.88
C VAL A 101 -24.87 12.36 -3.76
N GLU A 102 -24.20 11.26 -4.08
CA GLU A 102 -24.78 9.92 -4.01
C GLU A 102 -25.18 9.54 -2.57
N ALA A 103 -24.41 9.93 -1.56
CA ALA A 103 -24.75 9.71 -0.17
C ALA A 103 -26.04 10.42 0.25
N VAL A 104 -26.25 11.66 -0.21
CA VAL A 104 -27.51 12.38 0.05
C VAL A 104 -28.68 11.69 -0.63
N LEU A 105 -28.52 11.26 -1.88
CA LEU A 105 -29.57 10.49 -2.58
C LEU A 105 -29.89 9.18 -1.87
N ALA A 106 -28.87 8.45 -1.41
CA ALA A 106 -29.03 7.22 -0.65
C ALA A 106 -29.83 7.42 0.65
N LEU A 107 -29.59 8.54 1.35
CA LEU A 107 -30.33 8.88 2.56
C LEU A 107 -31.80 9.23 2.28
N LEU A 108 -32.08 9.93 1.18
CA LEU A 108 -33.45 10.32 0.79
C LEU A 108 -34.28 9.13 0.29
N GLU A 109 -33.64 8.18 -0.39
CA GLU A 109 -34.28 6.96 -0.91
C GLU A 109 -34.39 5.85 0.13
N ALA A 110 -33.69 5.97 1.26
CA ALA A 110 -33.72 4.98 2.32
C ALA A 110 -35.11 4.89 2.97
N SER A 111 -35.53 3.65 3.23
CA SER A 111 -36.74 3.32 3.98
C SER A 111 -36.35 2.54 5.25
N PRO A 112 -37.26 2.35 6.23
CA PRO A 112 -36.94 1.58 7.45
C PRO A 112 -36.44 0.14 7.19
N GLY A 113 -36.77 -0.45 6.03
CA GLY A 113 -36.29 -1.77 5.61
C GLY A 113 -34.98 -1.75 4.82
N THR A 114 -34.47 -0.57 4.44
CA THR A 114 -33.23 -0.42 3.69
C THR A 114 -32.04 -0.54 4.65
N PRO A 115 -31.12 -1.50 4.47
CA PRO A 115 -29.95 -1.62 5.33
C PRO A 115 -29.01 -0.41 5.15
N ALA A 116 -28.26 -0.07 6.19
CA ALA A 116 -27.21 0.94 6.11
C ALA A 116 -26.19 0.57 5.01
N CYS A 117 -25.72 1.56 4.26
CA CYS A 117 -24.81 1.35 3.13
C CYS A 117 -23.60 2.28 3.15
N VAL A 118 -22.57 1.88 2.41
CA VAL A 118 -21.37 2.67 2.08
C VAL A 118 -21.46 3.06 0.62
N VAL A 119 -21.33 4.35 0.34
CA VAL A 119 -21.21 4.86 -1.03
C VAL A 119 -19.77 4.67 -1.50
N SER A 120 -19.60 4.08 -2.68
CA SER A 120 -18.30 3.83 -3.29
C SER A 120 -18.33 4.10 -4.80
N LEU A 121 -17.16 4.04 -5.44
CA LEU A 121 -17.01 4.15 -6.88
C LEU A 121 -16.40 2.85 -7.43
N CYS A 122 -17.18 2.08 -8.19
CA CYS A 122 -16.75 0.85 -8.85
C CYS A 122 -16.87 1.00 -10.37
N GLY A 123 -15.78 0.78 -11.12
CA GLY A 123 -15.81 0.92 -12.58
C GLY A 123 -16.19 2.33 -13.07
N ASN A 124 -15.82 3.37 -12.31
CA ASN A 124 -16.23 4.77 -12.53
C ASN A 124 -17.74 5.05 -12.35
N GLN A 125 -18.49 4.12 -11.76
CA GLN A 125 -19.90 4.26 -11.43
C GLN A 125 -20.10 4.30 -9.92
N ALA A 126 -21.03 5.15 -9.45
CA ALA A 126 -21.37 5.21 -8.03
C ALA A 126 -22.20 3.97 -7.65
N VAL A 127 -21.83 3.32 -6.55
CA VAL A 127 -22.48 2.11 -6.04
C VAL A 127 -22.72 2.22 -4.54
N ARG A 128 -23.71 1.51 -4.02
CA ARG A 128 -24.04 1.41 -2.60
C ARG A 128 -23.81 -0.02 -2.15
N LEU A 129 -22.92 -0.21 -1.18
CA LEU A 129 -22.57 -1.53 -0.65
C LEU A 129 -23.14 -1.67 0.77
N PRO A 130 -23.63 -2.85 1.19
CA PRO A 130 -24.11 -3.05 2.56
C PRO A 130 -23.01 -2.77 3.58
N LEU A 131 -23.26 -1.87 4.54
CA LEU A 131 -22.25 -1.46 5.52
C LEU A 131 -21.71 -2.63 6.33
N MET A 132 -22.60 -3.54 6.76
CA MET A 132 -22.22 -4.70 7.57
C MET A 132 -21.27 -5.64 6.81
N GLU A 133 -21.48 -5.82 5.51
CA GLU A 133 -20.62 -6.66 4.68
C GLU A 133 -19.25 -6.02 4.51
N CYS A 134 -19.18 -4.72 4.21
CA CYS A 134 -17.91 -4.00 4.10
C CYS A 134 -17.08 -4.10 5.37
N VAL A 135 -17.70 -3.93 6.54
CA VAL A 135 -17.02 -4.06 7.84
C VAL A 135 -16.50 -5.48 8.03
N GLN A 136 -17.33 -6.50 7.77
CA GLN A 136 -16.92 -7.90 7.90
C GLN A 136 -15.73 -8.24 6.99
N MET A 137 -15.80 -7.86 5.71
CA MET A 137 -14.73 -8.11 4.75
C MET A 137 -13.39 -7.49 5.20
N THR A 138 -13.40 -6.27 5.76
CA THR A 138 -12.15 -5.66 6.26
C THR A 138 -11.57 -6.40 7.47
N GLN A 139 -12.41 -6.97 8.33
CA GLN A 139 -11.97 -7.80 9.45
C GLN A 139 -11.42 -9.14 8.99
N ASP A 140 -12.01 -9.73 7.94
CA ASP A 140 -11.58 -11.01 7.38
C ASP A 140 -10.18 -10.91 6.77
N VAL A 141 -9.85 -9.79 6.12
CA VAL A 141 -8.48 -9.52 5.64
C VAL A 141 -7.49 -9.45 6.81
N GLN A 142 -7.82 -8.74 7.89
CA GLN A 142 -6.95 -8.69 9.08
C GLN A 142 -6.78 -10.09 9.71
N LYS A 143 -7.86 -10.87 9.77
CA LYS A 143 -7.79 -12.25 10.28
C LYS A 143 -6.91 -13.13 9.40
N ALA A 144 -7.02 -13.03 8.07
CA ALA A 144 -6.16 -13.75 7.15
C ALA A 144 -4.68 -13.39 7.34
N MET A 145 -4.38 -12.11 7.54
CA MET A 145 -3.04 -11.60 7.88
C MET A 145 -2.51 -12.20 9.21
N ASP A 146 -3.32 -12.19 10.27
CA ASP A 146 -2.95 -12.73 11.58
C ASP A 146 -2.70 -14.25 11.53
N GLU A 147 -3.52 -14.97 10.75
CA GLU A 147 -3.42 -16.41 10.51
C GLU A 147 -2.34 -16.78 9.48
N LYS A 148 -1.57 -15.81 8.96
CA LYS A 148 -0.50 -15.97 7.95
C LYS A 148 -0.99 -16.55 6.62
N ARG A 149 -2.28 -16.39 6.31
CA ARG A 149 -2.88 -16.72 5.01
C ARG A 149 -2.76 -15.52 4.08
N PHE A 150 -1.53 -15.15 3.72
CA PHE A 150 -1.27 -13.96 2.91
C PHE A 150 -1.90 -14.03 1.51
N ASP A 151 -2.01 -15.23 0.91
CA ASP A 151 -2.67 -15.41 -0.38
C ASP A 151 -4.19 -15.12 -0.32
N ASP A 152 -4.83 -15.35 0.83
CA ASP A 152 -6.25 -15.05 1.03
C ASP A 152 -6.50 -13.56 1.32
N ALA A 153 -5.46 -12.83 1.75
CA ALA A 153 -5.54 -11.41 2.09
C ALA A 153 -5.39 -10.48 0.87
N VAL A 154 -4.96 -11.02 -0.28
CA VAL A 154 -4.69 -10.29 -1.55
C VAL A 154 -5.86 -10.44 -2.51
#